data_AF-A0A7C6VMZ7-F1
#
_entry.id   AF-A0A7C6VMZ7-F1
#
_cell.length_a   1.000
_cell.length_b   1.000
_cell.length_c   1.000
_cell.angle_alpha   90.00
_cell.angle_beta   90.00
_cell.angle_gamma   90.00
#
_symmetry.space_group_name_H-M   'P 1'
#
loop_
_entity.id
_entity.type
_entity.pdbx_description
1 polymer ?
#
loop_
_entity_poly.entity_id
_entity_poly.type
_entity_poly.pdbx_seq_one_letter_code
_entity_poly.pdbx_strand_id
1 'polypeptide(L)' 'MLRVTFEDGSVIEYRDGEVIEIESHPPRDTPAAGWVRTREYPPEYRRATPLSINVLTVGKRVHTGGGFVKVTSIERV' A
#
# COMPACT_ATOMS: atom_id res chain seq x y z
N MET A 1 3.27 17.65 6.75
CA MET A 1 3.04 16.90 5.50
C MET A 1 3.98 15.70 5.48
N LEU A 2 3.67 14.64 4.73
CA LEU A 2 4.54 13.46 4.61
C LEU A 2 4.87 13.18 3.15
N ARG A 3 6.16 13.10 2.83
CA ARG A 3 6.65 12.68 1.51
C ARG A 3 7.06 11.22 1.59
N VAL A 4 6.44 10.37 0.78
CA VAL A 4 6.66 8.92 0.78
C VAL A 4 7.29 8.51 -0.55
N THR A 5 8.41 7.80 -0.47
CA THR A 5 9.11 7.22 -1.61
C THR A 5 8.82 5.73 -1.67
N PHE A 6 8.53 5.22 -2.86
CA PHE A 6 8.20 3.83 -3.10
C PHE A 6 9.31 3.10 -3.86
N GLU A 7 9.24 1.77 -3.88
CA GLU A 7 10.23 0.88 -4.51
C GLU A 7 10.28 1.03 -6.03
N ASP A 8 9.19 1.43 -6.67
CA ASP A 8 9.13 1.75 -8.10
C ASP A 8 9.73 3.13 -8.44
N GLY A 9 10.28 3.83 -7.44
CA GLY A 9 10.83 5.18 -7.59
C GLY A 9 9.78 6.29 -7.58
N SER A 10 8.49 5.95 -7.45
CA SER A 10 7.45 6.96 -7.31
C SER A 10 7.57 7.69 -5.97
N VAL A 11 7.18 8.95 -5.97
CA VAL A 11 7.21 9.82 -4.80
C VAL A 11 5.85 10.50 -4.71
N ILE A 12 5.15 10.31 -3.59
CA ILE A 12 3.83 10.89 -3.36
C ILE A 12 3.86 11.68 -2.07
N GLU A 13 3.29 12.87 -2.11
CA GLU A 13 3.11 13.72 -0.93
C GLU A 13 1.69 13.56 -0.39
N TYR A 14 1.60 13.29 0.91
CA TYR A 14 0.36 13.07 1.63
C TYR A 14 0.16 14.15 2.69
N ARG A 15 -1.10 14.54 2.88
CA ARG A 15 -1.46 15.45 3.98
C ARG A 15 -1.46 14.71 5.30
N ASP A 16 -1.15 15.40 6.39
CA ASP A 16 -1.37 14.86 7.72
C ASP A 16 -2.86 14.49 7.89
N GLY A 17 -3.14 13.33 8.47
CA GLY A 17 -4.49 12.79 8.66
C GLY A 17 -5.08 12.06 7.46
N GLU A 18 -4.39 12.01 6.32
CA GLU A 18 -4.88 11.29 5.13
C GLU A 18 -4.98 9.78 5.39
N VAL A 19 -6.00 9.14 4.81
CA VAL A 19 -6.20 7.70 4.91
C VAL A 19 -5.77 7.07 3.60
N ILE A 20 -4.81 6.15 3.70
CA ILE A 20 -4.30 5.36 2.58
C ILE A 20 -4.73 3.90 2.71
N GLU A 21 -4.68 3.17 1.61
CA GLU A 21 -4.92 1.74 1.62
C GLU A 21 -3.60 0.97 1.64
N ILE A 22 -3.45 0.02 2.56
CA ILE A 22 -2.24 -0.82 2.67
C ILE A 22 -2.55 -2.31 2.56
N GLU A 23 -1.54 -3.09 2.20
CA GLU A 23 -1.57 -4.54 2.37
C GLU A 23 -1.36 -4.87 3.86
N SER A 24 -2.42 -5.36 4.50
CA SER A 24 -2.38 -5.79 5.91
C SER A 24 -2.27 -7.30 6.09
N HIS A 25 -2.49 -8.07 5.03
CA HIS A 25 -2.52 -9.53 5.07
C HIS A 25 -1.68 -10.11 3.92
N PRO A 26 -1.03 -11.28 4.11
CA PRO A 26 -0.30 -11.92 3.03
C PRO A 26 -1.25 -12.28 1.87
N PRO A 27 -0.75 -12.28 0.62
CA PRO A 27 -1.52 -12.77 -0.52
C PRO A 27 -1.99 -14.21 -0.31
N ARG A 28 -3.06 -14.60 -1.01
CA ARG A 28 -3.64 -15.94 -0.92
C ARG A 28 -4.16 -16.43 -2.26
N ASP A 29 -4.18 -17.74 -2.44
CA ASP A 29 -4.62 -18.38 -3.68
C ASP A 29 -6.15 -18.55 -3.76
N THR A 30 -6.85 -18.43 -2.62
CA THR A 30 -8.29 -18.66 -2.52
C THR A 30 -9.08 -17.38 -2.26
N PRO A 31 -10.30 -17.25 -2.82
CA PRO A 31 -11.16 -16.09 -2.59
C PRO A 31 -11.67 -16.03 -1.15
N ALA A 32 -11.80 -14.82 -0.63
CA ALA A 32 -12.42 -14.54 0.66
C ALA A 32 -13.12 -13.17 0.65
N ALA A 33 -14.10 -12.97 1.55
CA ALA A 33 -14.84 -11.72 1.61
C ALA A 33 -13.91 -10.52 1.87
N GLY A 34 -14.04 -9.48 1.04
CA GLY A 34 -13.18 -8.29 1.10
C GLY A 34 -11.79 -8.46 0.47
N TRP A 35 -11.54 -9.54 -0.25
CA TRP A 35 -10.31 -9.75 -1.03
C TRP A 35 -10.58 -9.55 -2.52
N VAL A 36 -9.62 -8.97 -3.22
CA VAL A 36 -9.68 -8.68 -4.66
C VAL A 36 -8.60 -9.47 -5.37
N ARG A 37 -8.95 -10.13 -6.47
CA ARG A 37 -8.00 -10.85 -7.31
C ARG A 37 -7.13 -9.86 -8.09
N THR A 38 -5.83 -9.97 -7.94
CA THR A 38 -4.86 -9.15 -8.67
C THR A 38 -4.70 -9.63 -10.12
N ARG A 39 -4.21 -8.73 -10.97
CA ARG A 39 -3.84 -9.05 -12.37
C ARG A 39 -2.37 -9.43 -12.53
N GLU A 40 -1.58 -9.36 -11.44
CA GLU A 40 -0.18 -9.83 -11.43
C GLU A 40 -0.12 -11.34 -11.66
N TYR A 41 0.99 -11.85 -12.23
CA TYR A 41 1.21 -13.28 -12.41
C TYR A 41 2.27 -13.79 -11.40
N PRO A 42 1.98 -14.84 -10.62
CA PRO A 42 0.71 -15.58 -10.58
C PRO A 42 -0.43 -14.73 -9.97
N PRO A 43 -1.69 -14.93 -10.42
CA PRO A 43 -2.82 -14.17 -9.90
C PRO A 43 -3.14 -14.59 -8.47
N GLU A 44 -3.05 -13.64 -7.55
CA GLU A 44 -3.31 -13.84 -6.12
C GLU A 44 -4.52 -13.01 -5.68
N TYR A 45 -5.10 -13.36 -4.54
CA TYR A 45 -6.06 -12.52 -3.83
C TYR A 45 -5.30 -11.66 -2.83
N ARG A 46 -5.55 -10.35 -2.88
CA ARG A 46 -5.01 -9.38 -1.92
C ARG A 46 -6.12 -8.59 -1.26
N ARG A 47 -5.84 -8.05 -0.07
CA ARG A 47 -6.77 -7.22 0.69
C ARG A 47 -6.09 -5.93 1.09
N ALA A 48 -6.66 -4.83 0.59
CA ALA A 48 -6.32 -3.50 1.03
C ALA A 48 -7.12 -3.15 2.30
N THR A 49 -6.50 -2.45 3.23
CA THR A 49 -7.17 -1.93 4.43
C THR A 49 -6.76 -0.48 4.68
N PRO A 50 -7.69 0.35 5.16
CA PRO A 50 -7.40 1.74 5.47
C PRO A 50 -6.39 1.83 6.62
N LEU A 51 -5.42 2.73 6.48
CA LEU A 51 -4.46 3.12 7.49
C LEU A 51 -4.27 4.64 7.44
N SER A 52 -4.18 5.27 8.61
CA SER A 52 -3.75 6.67 8.66
C SER A 52 -2.30 6.79 8.21
N ILE A 53 -2.01 7.75 7.33
CA ILE A 53 -0.66 8.00 6.84
C ILE A 53 0.33 8.32 7.98
N ASN A 54 -0.15 8.91 9.08
CA ASN A 54 0.68 9.26 10.22
C ASN A 54 1.30 8.07 10.96
N VAL A 55 0.77 6.85 10.76
CA VAL A 55 1.29 5.62 11.35
C VAL A 55 1.91 4.68 10.30
N LEU A 56 2.09 5.15 9.06
CA LEU A 56 2.76 4.39 8.01
C LEU A 56 4.23 4.19 8.39
N THR A 57 4.72 2.97 8.18
CA THR A 57 6.13 2.60 8.42
C THR A 57 6.79 2.13 7.13
N VAL A 58 8.09 2.36 7.00
CA VAL A 58 8.91 1.83 5.90
C VAL A 58 8.75 0.31 5.81
N GLY A 59 8.76 -0.22 4.58
CA GLY A 59 8.59 -1.65 4.29
C GLY A 59 7.14 -2.11 4.16
N LYS A 60 6.14 -1.31 4.55
CA LYS A 60 4.73 -1.57 4.24
C LYS A 60 4.47 -1.45 2.74
N ARG A 61 3.50 -2.20 2.23
CA ARG A 61 3.03 -2.08 0.85
C ARG A 61 1.74 -1.27 0.82
N VAL A 62 1.72 -0.21 0.02
CA VAL A 62 0.59 0.69 -0.15
C VAL A 62 -0.10 0.39 -1.48
N HIS A 63 -1.41 0.35 -1.48
CA HIS A 63 -2.21 0.21 -2.69
C HIS A 63 -2.26 1.57 -3.40
N THR A 64 -1.54 1.68 -4.50
CA THR A 64 -1.60 2.81 -5.42
C THR A 64 -2.47 2.43 -6.63
N GLY A 65 -2.77 3.39 -7.51
CA GLY A 65 -3.52 3.09 -8.75
C GLY A 65 -2.86 2.04 -9.66
N GLY A 66 -1.57 1.73 -9.47
CA GLY A 66 -0.82 0.71 -10.19
C GLY A 66 -0.73 -0.65 -9.48
N GLY A 67 -1.21 -0.78 -8.23
CA GLY A 67 -1.09 -1.99 -7.43
C GLY A 67 -0.42 -1.76 -6.08
N PHE A 68 0.07 -2.83 -5.45
CA PHE A 68 0.72 -2.74 -4.13
C PHE A 68 2.21 -2.46 -4.26
N VAL A 69 2.65 -1.27 -3.89
CA VAL A 69 4.06 -0.86 -3.98
C VAL A 69 4.65 -0.68 -2.59
N LYS A 70 5.88 -1.16 -2.38
CA LYS A 70 6.57 -1.10 -1.09
C LYS A 70 7.11 0.31 -0.81
N VAL A 71 6.93 0.78 0.41
CA VAL A 71 7.50 2.05 0.91
C VAL A 71 8.97 1.85 1.23
N THR A 72 9.83 2.71 0.69
CA THR A 72 11.28 2.70 0.89
C THR A 72 11.76 3.83 1.79
N SER A 73 11.11 5.00 1.75
CA SER A 73 11.43 6.15 2.61
C SER A 73 10.19 6.95 2.97
N ILE A 74 10.22 7.59 4.14
CA ILE A 74 9.19 8.52 4.63
C ILE A 74 9.90 9.73 5.23
N GLU A 75 9.61 10.91 4.68
CA GLU A 75 10.19 12.18 5.10
C GLU A 75 9.07 13.11 5.58
N ARG A 76 9.30 13.81 6.70
CA ARG A 76 8.36 14.81 7.19
C ARG A 76 8.73 16.18 6.62
N VAL A 77 7.75 16.81 5.97
CA VAL A 77 7.86 18.12 5.30
C VAL A 77 6.97 19.14 5.98
#